data_AF-A0A1B8S312-F1
#
_entry.id   AF-A0A1B8S312-F1
#
_cell.length_a   1.000
_cell.length_b   1.000
_cell.length_c   1.000
_cell.angle_alpha   90.00
_cell.angle_beta   90.00
_cell.angle_gamma   90.00
#
_symmetry.space_group_name_H-M   'P 1'
#
loop_
_entity.id
_entity.type
_entity.pdbx_description
1 polymer ?
#
loop_
_entity_poly.entity_id
_entity_poly.type
_entity_poly.pdbx_seq_one_letter_code
_entity_poly.pdbx_strand_id
1 'polypeptide(L)'
;MHYGKFTATASAGRCRACPVSHLGICAAAGEQVSASFSSRARLAGFRAGETIVPQGEKAGYGGIIVEGAVKVVSITEAGAAHVLQLLHPGEWVGPVFPERPGVAWDAANDVKICWIALPALEALMQKEPKLSQALLTAATRQLNAQWDWAVLLRSGGTLCRVASWLLRQAKEAGAEQGGCGQSEVVVIDLRRRDLASLLDMTVETLCRALSQLEQRQAIVMLTPKQAAISNMGVLQQIARSEHGAGEGKAELGGSLPHNSELVKHSPSAASEASSSGA
;
A
#
# COMPACT_ATOMS: atom_id res chain seq x y z
N MET A 1 -11.93 -17.33 12.65
CA MET A 1 -10.98 -16.74 11.69
C MET A 1 -10.54 -17.82 10.69
N HIS A 2 -11.19 -17.89 9.53
CA HIS A 2 -10.70 -18.70 8.41
C HIS A 2 -9.74 -17.84 7.59
N TYR A 3 -8.44 -17.98 7.83
CA TYR A 3 -7.45 -17.44 6.90
C TYR A 3 -7.43 -18.30 5.63
N GLY A 4 -7.12 -17.69 4.49
CA GLY A 4 -7.17 -18.29 3.14
C GLY A 4 -6.43 -19.62 3.02
N LYS A 5 -6.61 -20.31 1.88
CA LYS A 5 -6.01 -21.64 1.68
C LYS A 5 -4.48 -21.54 1.64
N PHE A 6 -3.81 -22.22 2.55
CA PHE A 6 -2.35 -22.32 2.57
C PHE A 6 -1.89 -23.44 1.65
N THR A 7 -0.99 -23.13 0.72
CA THR A 7 -0.59 -24.08 -0.33
C THR A 7 0.81 -24.67 -0.10
N ALA A 8 1.69 -23.98 0.64
CA ALA A 8 2.97 -24.55 1.11
C ALA A 8 3.64 -23.66 2.18
N THR A 9 4.43 -24.26 3.09
CA THR A 9 5.44 -23.56 3.91
C THR A 9 6.42 -22.86 2.96
N ALA A 10 6.78 -21.58 3.12
CA ALA A 10 7.78 -20.95 2.27
C ALA A 10 9.20 -21.43 2.66
N SER A 11 10.16 -21.43 1.72
CA SER A 11 11.54 -21.85 1.97
C SER A 11 12.52 -20.84 1.37
N ALA A 12 13.73 -20.77 1.93
CA ALA A 12 14.76 -19.81 1.51
C ALA A 12 15.06 -19.84 -0.01
N GLY A 13 15.05 -21.02 -0.64
CA GLY A 13 15.23 -21.18 -2.08
C GLY A 13 14.12 -20.53 -2.92
N ARG A 14 12.93 -20.32 -2.36
CA ARG A 14 11.83 -19.63 -3.05
C ARG A 14 12.01 -18.13 -3.15
N CYS A 15 12.76 -17.49 -2.25
CA CYS A 15 13.02 -16.06 -2.35
C CYS A 15 13.83 -15.70 -3.60
N ARG A 16 14.82 -16.51 -3.98
CA ARG A 16 15.64 -16.24 -5.18
C ARG A 16 14.83 -16.28 -6.48
N ALA A 17 13.82 -17.14 -6.54
CA ALA A 17 12.90 -17.25 -7.67
C ALA A 17 11.59 -16.47 -7.46
N CYS A 18 11.48 -15.70 -6.38
CA CYS A 18 10.28 -14.95 -6.07
C CYS A 18 10.18 -13.72 -6.98
N PRO A 19 9.06 -13.50 -7.68
CA PRO A 19 8.90 -12.38 -8.60
C PRO A 19 9.06 -11.02 -7.91
N VAL A 20 8.81 -10.93 -6.59
CA VAL A 20 8.90 -9.68 -5.82
C VAL A 20 10.18 -9.56 -4.99
N SER A 21 11.16 -10.45 -5.17
CA SER A 21 12.41 -10.43 -4.40
C SER A 21 13.23 -9.15 -4.56
N HIS A 22 13.13 -8.53 -5.74
CA HIS A 22 13.78 -7.26 -6.10
C HIS A 22 12.88 -6.04 -5.88
N LEU A 23 11.70 -6.21 -5.28
CA LEU A 23 10.73 -5.14 -5.03
C LEU A 23 10.55 -4.88 -3.53
N GLY A 24 10.11 -3.64 -3.23
CA GLY A 24 9.60 -3.24 -1.92
C GLY A 24 10.42 -3.70 -0.73
N ILE A 25 9.77 -4.43 0.18
CA ILE A 25 10.34 -4.86 1.45
C ILE A 25 11.46 -5.89 1.25
N CYS A 26 11.30 -6.82 0.31
CA CYS A 26 12.29 -7.87 0.05
C CYS A 26 13.63 -7.29 -0.42
N ALA A 27 13.57 -6.33 -1.35
CA ALA A 27 14.76 -5.63 -1.84
C ALA A 27 15.47 -4.85 -0.74
N ALA A 28 14.71 -4.11 0.07
CA ALA A 28 15.25 -3.30 1.17
C ALA A 28 15.84 -4.16 2.30
N ALA A 29 15.23 -5.30 2.61
CA ALA A 29 15.68 -6.21 3.66
C ALA A 29 16.96 -6.99 3.24
N GLY A 30 17.13 -7.24 1.94
CA GLY A 30 18.24 -8.03 1.41
C GLY A 30 17.99 -9.55 1.49
N GLU A 31 18.85 -10.32 0.82
CA GLU A 31 18.63 -11.76 0.59
C GLU A 31 18.60 -12.57 1.90
N GLN A 32 19.53 -12.34 2.82
CA GLN A 32 19.60 -13.07 4.08
C GLN A 32 18.35 -12.86 4.94
N VAL A 33 17.90 -11.61 5.06
CA VAL A 33 16.71 -11.28 5.85
C VAL A 33 15.45 -11.82 5.18
N SER A 34 15.37 -11.73 3.85
CA SER A 34 14.27 -12.32 3.08
C SER A 34 14.19 -13.84 3.24
N ALA A 35 15.33 -14.54 3.25
CA ALA A 35 15.40 -15.97 3.55
C ALA A 35 14.92 -16.28 4.97
N SER A 36 15.37 -15.50 5.96
CA SER A 36 14.91 -15.57 7.36
C SER A 36 13.41 -15.32 7.51
N PHE A 37 12.84 -14.37 6.76
CA PHE A 37 11.40 -14.13 6.73
C PHE A 37 10.66 -15.34 6.14
N SER A 38 11.11 -15.80 4.97
CA SER A 38 10.44 -16.89 4.25
C SER A 38 10.42 -18.21 5.01
N SER A 39 11.44 -18.52 5.80
CA SER A 39 11.48 -19.76 6.60
C SER A 39 10.44 -19.79 7.74
N ARG A 40 9.87 -18.63 8.08
CA ARG A 40 8.82 -18.45 9.09
C ARG A 40 7.46 -18.11 8.47
N ALA A 41 7.42 -17.92 7.15
CA ALA A 41 6.24 -17.58 6.40
C ALA A 41 5.69 -18.79 5.63
N ARG A 42 4.47 -18.63 5.14
CA ARG A 42 3.78 -19.60 4.27
C ARG A 42 3.14 -18.87 3.10
N LEU A 43 3.05 -19.54 1.96
CA LEU A 43 2.33 -18.98 0.83
C LEU A 43 0.83 -19.20 1.02
N ALA A 44 0.07 -18.11 1.10
CA ALA A 44 -1.37 -18.10 1.28
C ALA A 44 -2.05 -17.59 0.00
N GLY A 45 -3.09 -18.29 -0.45
CA GLY A 45 -3.92 -17.87 -1.58
C GLY A 45 -5.27 -17.34 -1.15
N PHE A 46 -5.70 -16.23 -1.75
CA PHE A 46 -7.01 -15.60 -1.55
C PHE A 46 -7.66 -15.35 -2.91
N ARG A 47 -8.96 -15.62 -3.03
CA ARG A 47 -9.72 -15.36 -4.27
C ARG A 47 -10.20 -13.92 -4.33
N ALA A 48 -10.43 -13.43 -5.54
CA ALA A 48 -10.99 -12.09 -5.76
C ALA A 48 -12.26 -11.84 -4.92
N GLY A 49 -12.22 -10.80 -4.09
CA GLY A 49 -13.29 -10.40 -3.17
C GLY A 49 -13.25 -11.03 -1.78
N GLU A 50 -12.32 -11.94 -1.50
CA GLU A 50 -12.13 -12.48 -0.15
C GLU A 50 -11.46 -11.43 0.77
N THR A 51 -11.95 -11.32 2.01
CA THR A 51 -11.31 -10.55 3.06
C THR A 51 -10.09 -11.29 3.61
N ILE A 52 -8.93 -10.64 3.52
CA ILE A 52 -7.64 -11.15 3.96
C ILE A 52 -7.42 -10.83 5.44
N VAL A 53 -7.65 -9.57 5.81
CA VAL A 53 -7.59 -9.08 7.20
C VAL A 53 -8.86 -8.27 7.46
N PRO A 54 -9.74 -8.69 8.38
CA PRO A 54 -10.98 -7.98 8.68
C PRO A 54 -10.75 -6.73 9.54
N GLN A 55 -11.58 -5.71 9.30
CA GLN A 55 -11.66 -4.50 10.12
C GLN A 55 -12.20 -4.84 11.53
N GLY A 56 -11.59 -4.26 12.57
CA GLY A 56 -12.03 -4.39 13.97
C GLY A 56 -11.72 -5.74 14.63
N GLU A 57 -11.23 -6.72 13.88
CA GLU A 57 -10.84 -8.03 14.39
C GLU A 57 -9.34 -8.10 14.67
N LYS A 58 -8.95 -8.82 15.73
CA LYS A 58 -7.53 -8.94 16.08
C LYS A 58 -6.77 -9.70 14.98
N ALA A 59 -5.85 -9.03 14.31
CA ALA A 59 -5.04 -9.67 13.28
C ALA A 59 -4.01 -10.64 13.91
N GLY A 60 -3.95 -11.86 13.38
CA GLY A 60 -2.92 -12.85 13.74
C GLY A 60 -1.77 -12.94 12.73
N TYR A 61 -1.95 -12.36 11.55
CA TYR A 61 -1.03 -12.48 10.43
C TYR A 61 -0.94 -11.19 9.63
N GLY A 62 0.19 -11.02 8.96
CA GLY A 62 0.42 -10.05 7.90
C GLY A 62 1.34 -10.65 6.84
N GLY A 63 1.68 -9.91 5.79
CA GLY A 63 2.59 -10.45 4.79
C GLY A 63 2.85 -9.55 3.60
N ILE A 64 3.65 -10.08 2.67
CA ILE A 64 4.07 -9.38 1.45
C ILE A 64 3.34 -9.97 0.25
N ILE A 65 2.70 -9.12 -0.56
CA ILE A 65 2.02 -9.55 -1.78
C ILE A 65 3.05 -10.12 -2.76
N VAL A 66 2.84 -11.34 -3.22
CA VAL A 66 3.69 -12.02 -4.21
C VAL A 66 3.07 -11.90 -5.61
N GLU A 67 1.76 -12.07 -5.70
CA GLU A 67 0.99 -11.97 -6.95
C GLU A 67 -0.39 -11.37 -6.64
N GLY A 68 -0.96 -10.67 -7.62
CA GLY A 68 -2.27 -10.02 -7.50
C GLY A 68 -2.21 -8.63 -6.85
N ALA A 69 -3.37 -8.10 -6.51
CA ALA A 69 -3.54 -6.80 -5.89
C ALA A 69 -4.52 -6.86 -4.72
N VAL A 70 -4.25 -6.07 -3.68
CA VAL A 70 -5.05 -6.02 -2.44
C VAL A 70 -5.60 -4.62 -2.26
N LYS A 71 -6.90 -4.49 -2.00
CA LYS A 71 -7.50 -3.21 -1.68
C LYS A 71 -7.59 -3.01 -0.17
N VAL A 72 -7.24 -1.82 0.29
CA VAL A 72 -7.49 -1.36 1.66
C VAL A 72 -8.85 -0.69 1.67
N VAL A 73 -9.73 -1.13 2.57
CA VAL A 73 -11.14 -0.75 2.58
C VAL A 73 -11.54 -0.30 3.97
N SER A 74 -12.25 0.82 4.08
CA SER A 74 -12.95 1.22 5.30
C SER A 74 -14.44 0.93 5.14
N ILE A 75 -15.01 0.27 6.15
CA ILE A 75 -16.45 0.00 6.24
C ILE A 75 -17.04 0.96 7.27
N THR A 76 -18.00 1.79 6.84
CA THR A 76 -18.72 2.72 7.72
C THR A 76 -19.72 1.99 8.61
N GLU A 77 -20.23 2.68 9.64
CA GLU A 77 -21.31 2.14 10.50
C GLU A 77 -22.57 1.77 9.70
N ALA A 78 -22.84 2.48 8.60
CA ALA A 78 -23.93 2.18 7.68
C ALA A 78 -23.63 1.00 6.73
N GLY A 79 -22.46 0.37 6.85
CA GLY A 79 -22.03 -0.75 6.02
C GLY A 79 -21.51 -0.36 4.64
N ALA A 80 -21.31 0.94 4.37
CA ALA A 80 -20.75 1.38 3.10
C ALA A 80 -19.23 1.11 3.08
N ALA A 81 -18.76 0.46 2.02
CA ALA A 81 -17.36 0.12 1.82
C ALA A 81 -16.68 1.17 0.92
N HIS A 82 -15.62 1.80 1.43
CA HIS A 82 -14.82 2.79 0.72
C HIS A 82 -13.42 2.25 0.48
N VAL A 83 -13.01 2.17 -0.77
CA VAL A 83 -11.64 1.78 -1.14
C VAL A 83 -10.70 2.97 -0.90
N LEU A 84 -9.72 2.79 -0.03
CA LEU A 84 -8.75 3.82 0.37
C LEU A 84 -7.41 3.68 -0.37
N GLN A 85 -7.04 2.46 -0.74
CA GLN A 85 -5.77 2.17 -1.38
C GLN A 85 -5.85 0.90 -2.22
N LEU A 86 -5.05 0.85 -3.28
CA LEU A 86 -4.69 -0.39 -3.96
C LEU A 86 -3.22 -0.69 -3.67
N LEU A 87 -2.95 -1.90 -3.20
CA LEU A 87 -1.62 -2.43 -2.88
C LEU A 87 -1.18 -3.44 -3.95
N HIS A 88 0.11 -3.41 -4.25
CA HIS A 88 0.75 -4.13 -5.35
C HIS A 88 1.79 -5.15 -4.88
N PRO A 89 2.25 -6.06 -5.76
CA PRO A 89 3.31 -7.01 -5.44
C PRO A 89 4.55 -6.35 -4.83
N GLY A 90 5.03 -6.89 -3.71
CA GLY A 90 6.15 -6.34 -2.92
C GLY A 90 5.73 -5.42 -1.77
N GLU A 91 4.45 -5.04 -1.68
CA GLU A 91 3.90 -4.23 -0.59
C GLU A 91 3.32 -5.09 0.56
N TRP A 92 3.19 -4.45 1.73
CA TRP A 92 2.72 -5.10 2.96
C TRP A 92 1.20 -5.12 3.08
N VAL A 93 0.66 -6.22 3.61
CA VAL A 93 -0.76 -6.44 3.89
C VAL A 93 -0.96 -6.73 5.38
N GLY A 94 -1.95 -6.07 5.97
CA GLY A 94 -2.31 -6.19 7.38
C GLY A 94 -1.48 -5.30 8.31
N PRO A 95 -1.77 -5.29 9.61
CA PRO A 95 -0.93 -4.60 10.59
C PRO A 95 0.41 -5.31 10.77
N VAL A 96 1.39 -4.62 11.35
CA VAL A 96 2.71 -5.19 11.70
C VAL A 96 2.69 -5.77 13.13
N PHE A 97 1.72 -5.35 13.96
CA PHE A 97 1.53 -5.83 15.32
C PHE A 97 0.14 -6.46 15.52
N PRO A 98 -0.05 -7.33 16.53
CA PRO A 98 -1.34 -7.99 16.81
C PRO A 98 -2.40 -7.02 17.36
N GLU A 99 -2.97 -6.19 16.50
CA GLU A 99 -3.99 -5.18 16.83
C GLU A 99 -5.32 -5.41 16.10
N ARG A 100 -6.33 -4.60 16.44
CA ARG A 100 -7.61 -4.54 15.73
C ARG A 100 -7.54 -3.37 14.74
N PRO A 101 -7.37 -3.61 13.44
CA PRO A 101 -7.17 -2.53 12.49
C PRO A 101 -8.48 -1.77 12.23
N GLY A 102 -8.37 -0.46 11.99
CA GLY A 102 -9.50 0.39 11.62
C GLY A 102 -9.96 0.23 10.16
N VAL A 103 -9.30 -0.64 9.39
CA VAL A 103 -9.57 -0.93 7.98
C VAL A 103 -9.49 -2.43 7.72
N ALA A 104 -10.08 -2.87 6.62
CA ALA A 104 -9.96 -4.21 6.07
C ALA A 104 -8.98 -4.25 4.89
N TRP A 105 -8.42 -5.43 4.64
CA TRP A 105 -7.68 -5.74 3.41
C TRP A 105 -8.44 -6.82 2.67
N ASP A 106 -8.93 -6.52 1.47
CA ASP A 106 -9.64 -7.46 0.62
C ASP A 106 -8.84 -7.74 -0.66
N ALA A 107 -8.93 -8.96 -1.17
CA ALA A 107 -8.33 -9.31 -2.45
C ALA A 107 -9.08 -8.62 -3.62
N ALA A 108 -8.38 -7.80 -4.42
CA ALA A 108 -9.00 -7.14 -5.58
C ALA A 108 -9.18 -8.13 -6.75
N ASN A 109 -8.18 -8.98 -6.95
CA ASN A 109 -8.16 -10.12 -7.88
C ASN A 109 -7.70 -11.37 -7.10
N ASP A 110 -7.29 -12.45 -7.77
CA ASP A 110 -6.71 -13.60 -7.08
C ASP A 110 -5.30 -13.24 -6.59
N VAL A 111 -5.05 -13.40 -5.28
CA VAL A 111 -3.85 -12.92 -4.61
C VAL A 111 -3.08 -14.07 -3.99
N LYS A 112 -1.74 -14.01 -4.08
CA LYS A 112 -0.84 -14.83 -3.27
C LYS A 112 -0.02 -13.94 -2.35
N ILE A 113 0.08 -14.32 -1.07
CA ILE A 113 0.80 -13.56 -0.05
C ILE A 113 1.82 -14.44 0.66
N CYS A 114 3.04 -13.94 0.85
CA CYS A 114 4.03 -14.52 1.74
C CYS A 114 3.63 -14.14 3.18
N TRP A 115 2.87 -15.02 3.82
CA TRP A 115 2.08 -14.79 5.03
C TRP A 115 2.83 -15.24 6.27
N ILE A 116 3.03 -14.35 7.24
CA ILE A 116 3.76 -14.60 8.48
C ILE A 116 2.86 -14.33 9.69
N ALA A 117 2.97 -15.15 10.73
CA ALA A 117 2.29 -14.87 12.00
C ALA A 117 2.93 -13.65 12.66
N LEU A 118 2.12 -12.70 13.14
CA LEU A 118 2.63 -11.44 13.70
C LEU A 118 3.59 -11.63 14.90
N PRO A 119 3.37 -12.60 15.81
CA PRO A 119 4.37 -12.89 16.86
C PRO A 119 5.72 -13.37 16.30
N ALA A 120 5.71 -14.12 15.19
CA ALA A 120 6.94 -14.57 14.53
C ALA A 120 7.64 -13.42 13.80
N LEU A 121 6.87 -12.49 13.22
CA LEU A 121 7.38 -11.26 12.64
C LEU A 121 8.07 -10.39 13.70
N GLU A 122 7.41 -10.19 14.84
CA GLU A 122 7.93 -9.40 15.96
C GLU A 122 9.25 -9.98 16.50
N ALA A 123 9.29 -11.29 16.74
CA ALA A 123 10.53 -11.97 17.15
C ALA A 123 11.63 -11.88 16.08
N LEU A 124 11.26 -11.81 14.80
CA LEU A 124 12.24 -11.65 13.71
C LEU A 124 12.78 -10.22 13.64
N MET A 125 11.92 -9.21 13.79
CA MET A 125 12.31 -7.79 13.83
C MET A 125 13.31 -7.49 14.96
N GLN A 126 13.20 -8.18 16.10
CA GLN A 126 14.16 -8.07 17.20
C GLN A 126 15.54 -8.66 16.85
N LYS A 127 15.58 -9.69 16.00
CA LYS A 127 16.83 -10.37 15.59
C LYS A 127 17.47 -9.74 14.37
N GLU A 128 16.67 -9.18 13.46
CA GLU A 128 17.09 -8.66 12.17
C GLU A 128 16.64 -7.19 12.04
N PRO A 129 17.39 -6.21 12.57
CA PRO A 129 17.00 -4.79 12.55
C PRO A 129 16.75 -4.23 11.14
N LYS A 130 17.42 -4.80 10.13
CA LYS A 130 17.20 -4.47 8.71
C LYS A 130 15.76 -4.75 8.25
N LEU A 131 15.10 -5.76 8.82
CA LEU A 131 13.68 -6.02 8.52
C LEU A 131 12.80 -4.88 9.02
N SER A 132 13.02 -4.43 10.27
CA SER A 132 12.29 -3.31 10.85
C SER A 132 12.48 -2.02 10.04
N GLN A 133 13.72 -1.76 9.59
CA GLN A 133 14.01 -0.63 8.71
C GLN A 133 13.32 -0.75 7.34
N ALA A 134 13.31 -1.95 6.76
CA ALA A 134 12.62 -2.21 5.49
C ALA A 134 11.10 -2.00 5.61
N LEU A 135 10.48 -2.50 6.69
CA LEU A 135 9.06 -2.30 6.97
C LEU A 135 8.72 -0.84 7.22
N LEU A 136 9.54 -0.12 8.00
CA LEU A 136 9.34 1.31 8.25
C LEU A 136 9.47 2.12 6.96
N THR A 137 10.48 1.81 6.13
CA THR A 137 10.66 2.45 4.82
C THR A 137 9.44 2.22 3.92
N ALA A 138 8.91 1.00 3.91
CA ALA A 138 7.70 0.68 3.17
C ALA A 138 6.46 1.42 3.71
N ALA A 139 6.30 1.50 5.03
CA ALA A 139 5.22 2.24 5.67
C ALA A 139 5.27 3.74 5.34
N THR A 140 6.45 4.36 5.39
CA THR A 140 6.64 5.77 5.00
C THR A 140 6.31 5.99 3.52
N ARG A 141 6.70 5.06 2.63
CA ARG A 141 6.32 5.14 1.21
C ARG A 141 4.81 5.06 1.02
N GLN A 142 4.14 4.14 1.70
CA GLN A 142 2.69 4.02 1.66
C GLN A 142 2.00 5.28 2.21
N LEU A 143 2.51 5.86 3.30
CA LEU A 143 1.99 7.10 3.88
C LEU A 143 2.15 8.30 2.93
N ASN A 144 3.32 8.47 2.32
CA ASN A 144 3.54 9.53 1.34
C ASN A 144 2.61 9.37 0.14
N ALA A 145 2.45 8.14 -0.36
CA ALA A 145 1.52 7.86 -1.46
C ALA A 145 0.06 8.16 -1.11
N GLN A 146 -0.32 8.05 0.17
CA GLN A 146 -1.63 8.46 0.67
C GLN A 146 -1.77 9.98 0.76
N TRP A 147 -0.72 10.71 1.15
CA TRP A 147 -0.74 12.17 1.12
C TRP A 147 -0.85 12.73 -0.29
N ASP A 148 -0.08 12.20 -1.23
CA ASP A 148 -0.20 12.56 -2.65
C ASP A 148 -1.61 12.30 -3.17
N TRP A 149 -2.20 11.17 -2.77
CA TRP A 149 -3.58 10.82 -3.12
C TRP A 149 -4.59 11.79 -2.51
N ALA A 150 -4.43 12.16 -1.24
CA ALA A 150 -5.29 13.12 -0.56
C ALA A 150 -5.25 14.51 -1.21
N VAL A 151 -4.07 14.96 -1.68
CA VAL A 151 -3.93 16.19 -2.45
C VAL A 151 -4.73 16.08 -3.75
N LEU A 152 -4.52 15.01 -4.51
CA LEU A 152 -5.21 14.78 -5.79
C LEU A 152 -6.75 14.73 -5.63
N LEU A 153 -7.26 14.12 -4.56
CA LEU A 153 -8.70 14.09 -4.26
C LEU A 153 -9.27 15.47 -3.97
N ARG A 154 -8.48 16.36 -3.33
CA ARG A 154 -8.93 17.70 -2.92
C ARG A 154 -8.84 18.75 -4.02
N SER A 155 -7.85 18.66 -4.89
CA SER A 155 -7.61 19.68 -5.93
C SER A 155 -7.92 19.20 -7.34
N GLY A 156 -7.79 17.90 -7.63
CA GLY A 156 -7.96 17.37 -8.98
C GLY A 156 -9.42 17.17 -9.36
N GLY A 157 -9.80 17.62 -10.55
CA GLY A 157 -11.08 17.25 -11.16
C GLY A 157 -11.12 15.78 -11.57
N THR A 158 -12.32 15.28 -11.87
CA THR A 158 -12.56 13.86 -12.19
C THR A 158 -11.61 13.32 -13.25
N LEU A 159 -11.38 14.07 -14.33
CA LEU A 159 -10.57 13.62 -15.45
C LEU A 159 -9.08 13.52 -15.07
N CYS A 160 -8.58 14.51 -14.31
CA CYS A 160 -7.24 14.49 -13.74
C CYS A 160 -7.04 13.29 -12.80
N ARG A 161 -8.02 12.97 -11.95
CA ARG A 161 -7.91 11.82 -11.03
C ARG A 161 -7.76 10.50 -11.78
N VAL A 162 -8.56 10.27 -12.83
CA VAL A 162 -8.47 9.07 -13.67
C VAL A 162 -7.14 9.01 -14.42
N ALA A 163 -6.71 10.13 -15.01
CA ALA A 163 -5.43 10.21 -15.74
C ALA A 163 -4.23 9.94 -14.81
N SER A 164 -4.21 10.56 -13.64
CA SER A 164 -3.15 10.39 -12.63
C SER A 164 -3.09 8.95 -12.12
N TRP A 165 -4.25 8.32 -11.91
CA TRP A 165 -4.29 6.91 -11.53
C TRP A 165 -3.73 6.00 -12.63
N LEU A 166 -4.11 6.21 -13.89
CA LEU A 166 -3.58 5.42 -15.02
C LEU A 166 -2.05 5.56 -15.15
N LEU A 167 -1.51 6.77 -14.99
CA LEU A 167 -0.07 7.02 -14.99
C LEU A 167 0.65 6.28 -13.84
N ARG A 168 0.06 6.31 -12.64
CA ARG A 168 0.60 5.57 -11.50
C ARG A 168 0.61 4.06 -11.78
N GLN A 169 -0.48 3.51 -12.32
CA GLN A 169 -0.55 2.09 -12.64
C GLN A 169 0.44 1.68 -13.74
N ALA A 170 0.68 2.54 -14.74
CA ALA A 170 1.68 2.29 -15.76
C ALA A 170 3.10 2.23 -15.17
N LYS A 171 3.42 3.14 -14.25
CA LYS A 171 4.70 3.14 -13.53
C LYS A 171 4.90 1.85 -12.72
N GLU A 172 3.89 1.42 -11.98
CA GLU A 172 3.95 0.18 -11.19
C GLU A 172 4.08 -1.08 -12.08
N ALA A 173 3.56 -1.05 -13.30
CA ALA A 173 3.72 -2.13 -14.27
C ALA A 173 5.14 -2.23 -14.87
N GLY A 174 6.09 -1.38 -14.44
CA GLY A 174 7.48 -1.42 -14.89
C GLY A 174 7.73 -0.65 -16.20
N ALA A 175 6.83 0.25 -16.59
CA ALA A 175 6.95 1.03 -17.82
C ALA A 175 8.18 1.95 -17.91
N GLU A 176 8.93 2.14 -16.82
CA GLU A 176 10.22 2.86 -16.84
C GLU A 176 11.41 1.97 -17.24
N GLN A 177 11.23 0.65 -17.40
CA GLN A 177 12.29 -0.28 -17.85
C GLN A 177 12.04 -0.80 -19.27
N GLY A 178 12.31 0.06 -20.27
CA GLY A 178 12.75 -0.39 -21.60
C GLY A 178 11.81 -0.12 -22.77
N GLY A 179 12.12 0.95 -23.52
CA GLY A 179 11.82 1.06 -24.94
C GLY A 179 10.60 1.92 -25.31
N CYS A 180 10.87 3.12 -25.83
CA CYS A 180 9.95 3.82 -26.73
C CYS A 180 9.48 2.83 -27.82
N GLY A 181 8.27 2.27 -27.71
CA GLY A 181 7.75 1.42 -28.77
C GLY A 181 6.51 0.58 -28.45
N GLN A 182 6.17 0.34 -27.19
CA GLN A 182 4.94 -0.39 -26.85
C GLN A 182 4.00 0.52 -26.07
N SER A 183 2.77 0.71 -26.55
CA SER A 183 1.71 1.32 -25.76
C SER A 183 1.66 0.63 -24.40
N GLU A 184 1.90 1.39 -23.33
CA GLU A 184 1.85 0.88 -21.97
C GLU A 184 0.42 0.42 -21.69
N VAL A 185 0.20 -0.89 -21.65
CA VAL A 185 -1.10 -1.47 -21.32
C VAL A 185 -1.23 -1.50 -19.81
N VAL A 186 -2.07 -0.63 -19.30
CA VAL A 186 -2.45 -0.60 -17.90
C VAL A 186 -3.52 -1.65 -17.63
N VAL A 187 -3.23 -2.56 -16.71
CA VAL A 187 -4.21 -3.49 -16.15
C VAL A 187 -4.99 -2.80 -15.04
N ILE A 188 -6.31 -2.87 -15.13
CA ILE A 188 -7.25 -2.36 -14.14
C ILE A 188 -7.69 -3.54 -13.27
N ASP A 189 -6.93 -3.79 -12.21
CA ASP A 189 -7.19 -4.89 -11.26
C ASP A 189 -8.41 -4.67 -10.36
N LEU A 190 -9.01 -3.49 -10.43
CA LEU A 190 -10.21 -3.13 -9.70
C LEU A 190 -11.47 -3.31 -10.53
N ARG A 191 -12.55 -3.74 -9.88
CA ARG A 191 -13.89 -3.62 -10.46
C ARG A 191 -14.25 -2.14 -10.61
N ARG A 192 -15.12 -1.79 -11.56
CA ARG A 192 -15.53 -0.39 -11.79
C ARG A 192 -16.05 0.30 -10.54
N ARG A 193 -16.80 -0.41 -9.70
CA ARG A 193 -17.27 0.10 -8.39
C ARG A 193 -16.11 0.43 -7.45
N ASP A 194 -15.14 -0.47 -7.35
CA ASP A 194 -13.98 -0.28 -6.47
C ASP A 194 -13.08 0.85 -6.98
N LEU A 195 -12.86 0.94 -8.30
CA LEU A 195 -12.12 2.04 -8.90
C LEU A 195 -12.84 3.38 -8.72
N ALA A 196 -14.15 3.42 -8.95
CA ALA A 196 -14.95 4.62 -8.72
C ALA A 196 -14.88 5.07 -7.25
N SER A 197 -14.97 4.12 -6.31
CA SER A 197 -14.78 4.39 -4.89
C SER A 197 -13.37 4.91 -4.57
N LEU A 198 -12.32 4.32 -5.15
CA LEU A 198 -10.93 4.74 -4.92
C LEU A 198 -10.67 6.17 -5.43
N LEU A 199 -11.29 6.54 -6.56
CA LEU A 199 -11.14 7.86 -7.18
C LEU A 199 -12.18 8.89 -6.68
N ASP A 200 -12.95 8.55 -5.66
CA ASP A 200 -14.03 9.38 -5.09
C ASP A 200 -14.97 9.94 -6.16
N MET A 201 -15.62 9.05 -6.91
CA MET A 201 -16.60 9.41 -7.94
C MET A 201 -17.64 8.29 -8.13
N THR A 202 -18.72 8.59 -8.86
CA THR A 202 -19.69 7.56 -9.22
C THR A 202 -19.17 6.68 -10.38
N VAL A 203 -19.74 5.49 -10.55
CA VAL A 203 -19.37 4.60 -11.67
C VAL A 203 -19.67 5.26 -13.01
N GLU A 204 -20.80 5.97 -13.12
CA GLU A 204 -21.17 6.73 -14.31
C GLU A 204 -20.16 7.83 -14.62
N THR A 205 -19.69 8.52 -13.58
CA THR A 205 -18.70 9.59 -13.69
C THR A 205 -17.34 9.05 -14.13
N LEU A 206 -16.91 7.91 -13.57
CA LEU A 206 -15.72 7.18 -14.01
C LEU A 206 -15.81 6.78 -15.49
N CYS A 207 -16.92 6.17 -15.91
CA CYS A 207 -17.12 5.77 -17.29
C CYS A 207 -17.07 6.97 -18.24
N ARG A 208 -17.71 8.09 -17.89
CA ARG A 208 -17.63 9.34 -18.68
C ARG A 208 -16.20 9.86 -18.79
N ALA A 209 -15.44 9.84 -17.69
CA ALA A 209 -14.06 10.29 -17.69
C ALA A 209 -13.17 9.41 -18.58
N LEU A 210 -13.33 8.08 -18.54
CA LEU A 210 -12.60 7.17 -19.43
C LEU A 210 -12.93 7.42 -20.90
N SER A 211 -14.21 7.60 -21.25
CA SER A 211 -14.60 7.94 -22.62
C SER A 211 -14.05 9.30 -23.07
N GLN A 212 -13.95 10.28 -22.17
CA GLN A 212 -13.32 11.57 -22.49
C GLN A 212 -11.81 11.42 -22.74
N LEU A 213 -11.10 10.56 -22.00
CA LEU A 213 -9.70 10.26 -22.27
C LEU A 213 -9.51 9.59 -23.64
N GLU A 214 -10.41 8.68 -24.04
CA GLU A 214 -10.41 8.08 -25.38
C GLU A 214 -10.67 9.11 -26.49
N GLN A 215 -11.66 9.99 -26.30
CA GLN A 215 -11.96 11.08 -27.24
C GLN A 215 -10.77 12.03 -27.44
N ARG A 216 -9.96 12.24 -26.39
CA ARG A 216 -8.73 13.04 -26.44
C ARG A 216 -7.52 12.24 -26.94
N GLN A 217 -7.71 11.00 -27.37
CA GLN A 217 -6.66 10.09 -27.84
C GLN A 217 -5.55 9.84 -26.79
N ALA A 218 -5.84 10.07 -25.51
CA ALA A 218 -4.90 9.85 -24.42
C ALA A 218 -4.74 8.34 -24.14
N ILE A 219 -5.85 7.60 -24.23
CA ILE A 219 -5.90 6.15 -24.05
C ILE A 219 -6.78 5.49 -25.11
N VAL A 220 -6.68 4.16 -25.20
CA VAL A 220 -7.64 3.28 -25.87
C VAL A 220 -8.02 2.15 -24.91
N MET A 221 -9.31 1.95 -24.66
CA MET A 221 -9.78 0.81 -23.88
C MET A 221 -9.74 -0.46 -24.75
N LEU A 222 -8.78 -1.36 -24.48
CA LEU A 222 -8.68 -2.64 -25.18
C LEU A 222 -9.75 -3.63 -24.68
N THR A 223 -9.98 -3.61 -23.37
CA THR A 223 -11.03 -4.38 -22.70
C THR A 223 -11.55 -3.56 -21.50
N PRO A 224 -12.64 -3.96 -20.84
CA PRO A 224 -13.08 -3.29 -19.61
C PRO A 224 -12.02 -3.27 -18.49
N LYS A 225 -10.99 -4.12 -18.57
CA LYS A 225 -9.90 -4.23 -17.58
C LYS A 225 -8.53 -3.82 -18.11
N GLN A 226 -8.42 -3.38 -19.37
CA GLN A 226 -7.13 -3.04 -19.98
C GLN A 226 -7.25 -1.75 -20.77
N ALA A 227 -6.41 -0.79 -20.45
CA ALA A 227 -6.31 0.48 -21.17
C ALA A 227 -4.89 0.62 -21.72
N ALA A 228 -4.76 0.83 -23.02
CA ALA A 228 -3.49 1.19 -23.64
C ALA A 228 -3.31 2.71 -23.56
N ILE A 229 -2.17 3.17 -23.06
CA ILE A 229 -1.80 4.59 -23.15
C ILE A 229 -1.36 4.86 -24.59
N SER A 230 -2.22 5.56 -25.34
CA SER A 230 -1.96 5.91 -26.75
C SER A 230 -1.18 7.21 -26.88
N ASN A 231 -1.29 8.13 -25.93
CA ASN A 231 -0.53 9.37 -25.91
C ASN A 231 -0.16 9.78 -24.48
N MET A 232 1.08 9.46 -24.09
CA MET A 232 1.63 9.76 -22.77
C MET A 232 1.63 11.26 -22.46
N GLY A 233 1.98 12.11 -23.44
CA GLY A 233 2.05 13.57 -23.24
C GLY A 233 0.69 14.18 -22.94
N VAL A 234 -0.35 13.77 -23.68
CA VAL A 234 -1.73 14.22 -23.43
C VAL A 234 -2.22 13.73 -22.07
N LEU A 235 -1.96 12.47 -21.72
CA LEU A 235 -2.36 11.92 -20.42
C LEU A 235 -1.70 12.66 -19.24
N GLN A 236 -0.39 12.94 -19.36
CA GLN A 236 0.36 13.73 -18.39
C GLN A 236 -0.14 15.18 -18.29
N GLN A 237 -0.49 15.81 -19.41
CA GLN A 237 -1.05 17.16 -19.41
C GLN A 237 -2.39 17.20 -18.66
N ILE A 238 -3.29 16.24 -18.91
CA ILE A 238 -4.59 16.14 -18.23
C ILE A 238 -4.38 15.92 -16.72
N ALA A 239 -3.44 15.05 -16.34
CA ALA A 239 -3.09 14.83 -14.94
C ALA A 239 -2.52 16.08 -14.26
N ARG A 240 -1.91 17.02 -14.99
CA ARG A 240 -1.38 18.28 -14.43
C ARG A 240 -2.40 19.43 -14.43
N SER A 241 -3.26 19.52 -15.45
CA SER A 241 -4.05 20.72 -15.74
C SER A 241 -5.12 21.07 -14.71
N GLU A 242 -5.53 20.11 -13.87
CA GLU A 242 -6.55 20.35 -12.83
C GLU A 242 -5.94 20.44 -11.42
N HIS A 243 -4.61 20.45 -11.27
CA HIS A 243 -3.96 20.65 -9.95
C HIS A 243 -4.07 22.07 -9.40
N GLY A 244 -4.64 23.02 -10.16
CA GLY A 244 -5.02 24.36 -9.69
C GLY A 244 -3.87 25.21 -9.12
N ALA A 245 -3.29 26.07 -9.96
CA ALA A 245 -2.82 27.42 -9.62
C ALA A 245 -2.33 27.65 -8.16
N GLY A 246 -1.23 26.97 -7.80
CA GLY A 246 -0.57 27.11 -6.51
C GLY A 246 0.92 26.84 -6.63
N GLU A 247 1.59 27.43 -7.64
CA GLU A 247 3.05 27.46 -7.69
C GLU A 247 3.60 28.39 -6.60
N GLY A 248 3.62 27.89 -5.37
CA GLY A 248 4.61 28.29 -4.38
C GLY A 248 5.81 27.39 -4.53
N LYS A 249 6.89 27.88 -5.14
CA LYS A 249 8.23 27.29 -5.01
C LYS A 249 8.53 27.14 -3.52
N ALA A 250 8.43 25.92 -2.98
CA ALA A 250 9.12 25.54 -1.77
C ALA A 250 10.38 24.79 -2.19
N GLU A 251 11.46 25.55 -2.29
CA GLU A 251 12.80 25.00 -2.25
C GLU A 251 12.92 24.14 -0.97
N LEU A 252 13.19 22.85 -1.15
CA LEU A 252 13.51 21.94 -0.05
C LEU A 252 14.89 22.29 0.51
N GLY A 253 14.93 23.35 1.32
CA GLY A 253 16.02 23.72 2.21
C GLY A 253 15.46 23.89 3.60
N GLY A 254 15.56 22.86 4.43
CA GLY A 254 15.01 22.89 5.79
C GLY A 254 15.47 21.71 6.62
N SER A 255 16.63 21.88 7.24
CA SER A 255 17.18 21.03 8.30
C SER A 255 16.12 20.72 9.36
N LEU A 256 15.98 19.44 9.72
CA LEU A 256 15.21 19.02 10.89
C LEU A 256 15.81 19.69 12.15
N PRO A 257 15.02 20.34 13.01
CA PRO A 257 15.52 20.78 14.29
C PRO A 257 15.78 19.56 15.19
N HIS A 258 17.01 19.48 15.67
CA HIS A 258 17.47 18.59 16.73
C HIS A 258 16.70 18.95 18.00
N ASN A 259 15.91 18.02 18.55
CA ASN A 259 15.33 18.21 19.88
C ASN A 259 15.96 17.20 20.84
N SER A 260 17.12 17.60 21.35
CA SER A 260 17.81 16.98 22.48
C SER A 260 17.43 17.74 23.75
N GLU A 261 16.94 16.99 24.74
CA GLU A 261 16.81 17.37 26.17
C GLU A 261 15.69 18.39 26.46
N LEU A 262 14.74 18.16 27.36
CA LEU A 262 14.90 17.97 28.79
C LEU A 262 13.55 17.53 29.39
N VAL A 263 13.50 16.41 30.10
CA VAL A 263 12.94 16.36 31.48
C VAL A 263 13.60 15.16 32.19
N LYS A 264 14.75 15.42 32.82
CA LYS A 264 15.19 14.68 34.00
C LYS A 264 15.31 15.71 35.11
N HIS A 265 14.49 15.58 36.15
CA HIS A 265 14.88 15.79 37.54
C HIS A 265 13.75 15.30 38.45
N SER A 266 13.94 14.11 39.02
CA SER A 266 13.51 13.86 40.40
C SER A 266 14.54 14.47 41.35
N PRO A 267 14.15 14.71 42.61
CA PRO A 267 14.81 13.93 43.64
C PRO A 267 13.87 13.34 44.69
N SER A 268 14.39 12.25 45.25
CA SER A 268 13.95 11.46 46.40
C SER A 268 14.13 12.18 47.73
N ALA A 269 13.19 12.00 48.68
CA ALA A 269 13.43 11.39 50.00
C ALA A 269 12.39 11.83 51.04
N ALA A 270 11.66 10.88 51.62
CA ALA A 270 11.54 10.69 53.08
C ALA A 270 10.71 9.44 53.36
N SER A 271 11.39 8.43 53.90
CA SER A 271 10.79 7.30 54.58
C SER A 271 10.57 7.70 56.03
N GLU A 272 9.38 7.51 56.56
CA GLU A 272 9.19 7.26 58.00
C GLU A 272 8.20 6.09 58.14
N ALA A 273 8.66 5.03 58.79
CA ALA A 273 7.84 3.91 59.20
C ALA A 273 8.03 3.70 60.72
N SER A 274 6.88 3.55 61.41
CA SER A 274 6.69 2.84 62.69
C SER A 274 7.14 3.62 63.95
N SER A 275 6.47 3.66 65.11
CA SER A 275 5.41 2.85 65.74
C SER A 275 5.06 3.44 67.14
N SER A 276 3.95 2.97 67.74
CA SER A 276 3.62 3.00 69.20
C SER A 276 3.00 4.31 69.73
N GLY A 277 1.96 4.35 70.56
CA GLY A 277 1.49 3.33 71.51
C GLY A 277 2.25 3.47 72.83
N ALA A 278 1.62 4.12 73.81
CA ALA A 278 2.12 4.57 75.12
C ALA A 278 2.86 5.92 75.11
#